data_AF-A0A7W5KWU4-F1
#
_entry.id   AF-A0A7W5KWU4-F1
#
_cell.length_a   1.000
_cell.length_b   1.000
_cell.length_c   1.000
_cell.angle_alpha   90.00
_cell.angle_beta   90.00
_cell.angle_gamma   90.00
#
_symmetry.space_group_name_H-M   'P 1'
#
loop_
_entity.id
_entity.type
_entity.pdbx_description
1 polymer ?
#
loop_
_entity_poly.entity_id
_entity_poly.type
_entity_poly.pdbx_seq_one_letter_code
_entity_poly.pdbx_strand_id
1 'polypeptide(L)'
;CQNQSIDDSNADLAKDLRLLVRERITDGDSDEQVLNYIVSRYGEFVLLKPRFSLHTLLLWGAPVLLILTGGVSLVVFARRRAGKPTGSKLTAEEQAKLEELLKK
;
A
#
# COMPACT_ATOMS: atom_id res chain seq x y z
N CYS A 1 18.68 12.70 15.80
CA CYS A 1 18.70 13.47 14.53
C CYS A 1 18.35 12.62 13.30
N GLN A 2 17.75 11.43 13.45
CA GLN A 2 17.31 10.66 12.28
C GLN A 2 16.07 11.33 11.66
N ASN A 3 16.00 11.35 10.33
CA ASN A 3 14.90 11.93 9.56
C ASN A 3 14.73 13.47 9.68
N GLN A 4 15.84 14.21 9.67
CA GLN A 4 15.85 15.67 9.59
C GLN A 4 16.32 16.13 8.22
N SER A 5 15.95 17.35 7.82
CA SER A 5 16.48 17.97 6.61
C SER A 5 18.00 18.11 6.71
N ILE A 6 18.68 18.13 5.56
CA ILE A 6 20.12 18.42 5.55
C ILE A 6 20.41 19.84 6.01
N ASP A 7 19.44 20.76 6.06
CA ASP A 7 19.65 22.14 6.50
C ASP A 7 19.61 22.27 8.03
N ASP A 8 18.74 21.50 8.69
CA ASP A 8 18.53 21.54 10.15
C ASP A 8 19.44 20.57 10.94
N SER A 9 19.95 19.53 10.28
CA SER A 9 20.66 18.43 10.96
C SER A 9 22.12 18.79 11.28
N ASN A 10 22.52 18.58 12.54
CA ASN A 10 23.91 18.74 13.01
C ASN A 10 24.80 17.51 12.77
N ALA A 11 24.35 16.52 11.98
CA ALA A 11 25.16 15.35 11.66
C ALA A 11 26.30 15.70 10.68
N ASP A 12 27.46 15.06 10.82
CA ASP A 12 28.60 15.26 9.92
C ASP A 12 28.22 15.04 8.45
N LEU A 13 27.44 13.98 8.17
CA LEU A 13 26.92 13.71 6.82
C LEU A 13 26.08 14.87 6.27
N ALA A 14 25.26 15.51 7.10
CA ALA A 14 24.46 16.65 6.65
C ALA A 14 25.35 17.84 6.29
N LYS A 15 26.45 18.06 7.02
CA LYS A 15 27.42 19.12 6.70
C LYS A 15 28.08 18.87 5.35
N ASP A 16 28.53 17.64 5.10
CA ASP A 16 29.16 17.24 3.84
C ASP A 16 28.19 17.38 2.66
N LEU A 17 26.93 16.97 2.83
CA LEU A 17 25.90 17.11 1.81
C LEU A 17 25.61 18.57 1.47
N ARG A 18 25.54 19.48 2.46
CA ARG A 18 25.36 20.92 2.21
C ARG A 18 26.52 21.51 1.38
N LEU A 19 27.76 21.14 1.71
CA LEU A 19 28.94 21.58 0.97
C LEU A 19 28.90 21.08 -0.48
N LEU A 20 28.56 19.81 -0.67
CA LEU A 20 28.48 19.20 -1.99
C LEU A 20 27.37 19.81 -2.86
N VAL A 21 26.17 20.03 -2.29
CA VAL A 21 25.08 20.74 -2.99
C VAL A 21 25.54 22.11 -3.46
N ARG A 22 26.22 22.87 -2.60
CA ARG A 22 26.71 24.21 -2.92
C ARG A 22 27.74 24.20 -4.06
N GLU A 23 28.67 23.25 -4.04
CA GLU A 23 29.67 23.07 -5.11
C GLU A 23 28.98 22.84 -6.45
N ARG A 24 28.06 21.88 -6.53
CA ARG A 24 27.36 21.51 -7.77
C ARG A 24 26.50 22.64 -8.33
N ILE A 25 25.80 23.39 -7.47
CA ILE A 25 25.03 24.57 -7.90
C ILE A 25 25.99 25.64 -8.46
N THR A 26 27.16 25.82 -7.84
CA THR A 26 28.17 26.79 -8.32
C THR A 26 28.74 26.37 -9.67
N ASP A 27 28.87 25.05 -9.91
CA ASP A 27 29.28 24.47 -11.19
C ASP A 27 28.19 24.57 -12.28
N GLY A 28 26.99 25.04 -11.94
CA GLY A 28 25.90 25.28 -12.88
C GLY A 28 24.94 24.10 -13.08
N ASP A 29 25.00 23.08 -12.20
CA ASP A 29 24.06 21.97 -12.25
C ASP A 29 22.63 22.41 -11.93
N SER A 30 21.65 21.80 -12.61
CA SER A 30 20.24 21.90 -12.24
C SER A 30 19.90 21.07 -11.00
N ASP A 31 18.79 21.38 -10.33
CA ASP A 31 18.31 20.64 -9.15
C ASP A 31 18.27 19.13 -9.37
N GLU A 32 17.81 18.68 -10.54
CA GLU A 32 17.73 17.26 -10.85
C GLU A 32 19.12 16.62 -10.96
N GLN A 33 20.08 17.33 -11.58
CA GLN A 33 21.46 16.87 -11.69
C GLN A 33 22.14 16.78 -10.32
N VAL A 34 21.95 17.78 -9.46
CA VAL A 34 22.45 17.77 -8.07
C VAL A 34 21.88 16.58 -7.31
N LEU A 35 20.56 16.39 -7.34
CA LEU A 35 19.90 15.28 -6.65
C LEU A 35 20.34 13.92 -7.21
N ASN A 36 20.46 13.78 -8.54
CA ASN A 36 20.92 12.55 -9.18
C ASN A 36 22.36 12.22 -8.78
N TYR A 37 23.25 13.22 -8.73
CA TYR A 37 24.62 13.04 -8.30
C TYR A 37 24.69 12.56 -6.84
N ILE A 38 23.96 13.22 -5.94
CA ILE A 38 23.91 12.83 -4.52
C ILE A 38 23.36 11.41 -4.36
N VAL A 39 22.23 11.09 -5.00
CA VAL A 39 21.63 9.76 -4.95
C VAL A 39 22.56 8.68 -5.52
N SER A 40 23.30 8.98 -6.59
CA SER A 40 24.25 8.01 -7.17
C SER A 40 25.35 7.59 -6.19
N ARG A 41 25.72 8.49 -5.26
CA ARG A 41 26.84 8.30 -4.33
C ARG A 41 26.39 7.83 -2.94
N TYR A 42 25.23 8.30 -2.49
CA TYR A 42 24.73 8.05 -1.14
C TYR A 42 23.43 7.24 -1.11
N GLY A 43 22.83 6.90 -2.27
CA GLY A 43 21.57 6.17 -2.36
C GLY A 43 20.33 7.05 -2.21
N GLU A 44 19.15 6.50 -2.52
CA GLU A 44 17.88 7.24 -2.45
C GLU A 44 17.41 7.55 -1.03
N PHE A 45 17.90 6.83 -0.02
CA PHE A 45 17.47 7.01 1.38
C PHE A 45 17.87 8.35 1.99
N VAL A 46 18.77 9.11 1.34
CA VAL A 46 19.12 10.48 1.73
C VAL A 46 18.04 11.49 1.34
N LEU A 47 17.15 11.11 0.41
CA LEU A 47 16.02 11.96 0.06
C LEU A 47 14.94 11.86 1.13
N LEU A 48 14.56 13.00 1.68
CA LEU A 48 13.44 13.08 2.63
C LEU A 48 12.11 12.65 1.99
N LYS A 49 12.00 12.82 0.67
CA LYS A 49 10.85 12.41 -0.13
C LYS A 49 11.29 11.32 -1.12
N PRO A 50 10.65 10.13 -1.10
CA PRO A 50 10.96 9.09 -2.07
C PRO A 50 10.59 9.56 -3.48
N ARG A 51 11.38 9.16 -4.47
CA ARG A 51 11.07 9.43 -5.88
C ARG A 51 9.90 8.57 -6.32
N PHE A 52 9.06 9.12 -7.19
CA PHE A 52 8.03 8.32 -7.86
C PHE A 52 8.71 7.36 -8.83
N SER A 53 8.83 6.10 -8.43
CA SER A 53 9.34 5.00 -9.25
C SER A 53 8.36 3.82 -9.25
N LEU A 54 8.56 2.85 -10.13
CA LEU A 54 7.74 1.63 -10.15
C LEU A 54 7.79 0.90 -8.79
N HIS A 55 8.94 0.87 -8.12
CA HIS A 55 9.08 0.22 -6.82
C HIS A 55 8.26 0.92 -5.73
N THR A 56 8.27 2.26 -5.68
CA THR A 56 7.46 3.00 -4.69
C THR A 56 5.97 2.87 -4.98
N LEU A 57 5.59 2.85 -6.26
CA LEU A 57 4.20 2.61 -6.67
C LEU A 57 3.71 1.21 -6.28
N LEU A 58 4.53 0.17 -6.49
CA LEU A 58 4.20 -1.18 -6.07
C LEU A 58 4.06 -1.28 -4.55
N LEU A 59 5.00 -0.67 -3.81
CA LEU A 59 4.97 -0.67 -2.35
C LEU A 59 3.70 -0.02 -1.80
N TRP A 60 3.30 1.14 -2.34
CA TRP A 60 2.10 1.86 -1.90
C TRP A 60 0.80 1.30 -2.48
N GLY A 61 0.86 0.64 -3.64
CA GLY A 61 -0.27 -0.03 -4.27
C GLY A 61 -0.61 -1.37 -3.61
N ALA A 62 0.37 -2.05 -3.02
CA ALA A 62 0.18 -3.37 -2.43
C ALA A 62 -0.93 -3.41 -1.34
N PRO A 63 -1.01 -2.48 -0.37
CA PRO A 63 -2.10 -2.45 0.60
C PRO A 63 -3.49 -2.32 -0.05
N VAL A 64 -3.63 -1.44 -1.04
CA VAL A 64 -4.90 -1.24 -1.78
C VAL A 64 -5.28 -2.50 -2.53
N LEU A 65 -4.31 -3.09 -3.25
CA LEU A 65 -4.51 -4.32 -4.00
C LEU A 65 -4.94 -5.47 -3.09
N LEU A 66 -4.27 -5.67 -1.95
CA LEU A 66 -4.61 -6.71 -0.98
C LEU A 66 -6.04 -6.55 -0.44
N ILE A 67 -6.43 -5.32 -0.09
CA ILE A 67 -7.80 -5.03 0.39
C ILE A 67 -8.83 -5.35 -0.70
N LEU A 68 -8.59 -4.92 -1.94
CA LEU A 68 -9.50 -5.19 -3.04
C LEU A 68 -9.62 -6.69 -3.33
N THR A 69 -8.49 -7.39 -3.49
CA THR A 69 -8.51 -8.83 -3.78
C THR A 69 -9.08 -9.64 -2.62
N GLY A 70 -8.76 -9.27 -1.38
CA GLY A 70 -9.28 -9.92 -0.18
C GLY A 70 -10.78 -9.68 -0.01
N GLY A 71 -11.24 -8.43 -0.15
CA GLY A 71 -12.66 -8.06 -0.08
C GLY A 71 -13.49 -8.75 -1.16
N VAL A 72 -13.03 -8.75 -2.41
CA VAL A 72 -13.70 -9.47 -3.51
C VAL A 72 -13.77 -10.96 -3.20
N SER A 73 -12.67 -11.57 -2.75
CA SER A 73 -12.63 -13.00 -2.40
C SER A 73 -13.63 -13.34 -1.28
N LEU A 74 -13.72 -12.51 -0.24
CA LEU A 74 -14.68 -12.68 0.85
C LEU A 74 -16.12 -12.58 0.36
N VAL A 75 -16.45 -11.58 -0.46
CA VAL A 75 -17.81 -11.41 -1.02
C VAL A 75 -18.19 -12.59 -1.91
N VAL A 76 -17.28 -13.03 -2.79
CA VAL A 76 -17.50 -14.19 -3.66
C VAL A 76 -17.72 -15.46 -2.84
N PHE A 77 -16.90 -15.68 -1.81
CA PHE A 77 -17.03 -16.83 -0.92
C PHE A 77 -18.34 -16.82 -0.12
N ALA A 78 -18.71 -15.66 0.45
CA ALA A 78 -19.94 -15.49 1.20
C ALA A 78 -21.19 -15.75 0.34
N ARG A 79 -21.22 -15.20 -0.89
CA ARG A 79 -22.32 -15.44 -1.84
C ARG A 79 -22.45 -16.91 -2.24
N ARG A 80 -21.33 -17.59 -2.46
CA ARG A 80 -21.31 -19.04 -2.76
C ARG A 80 -21.86 -19.88 -1.61
N ARG A 81 -21.72 -19.44 -0.37
CA ARG A 81 -22.22 -20.16 0.81
C ARG A 81 -23.71 -19.91 1.07
N ALA A 82 -24.18 -18.68 0.86
CA ALA A 82 -25.60 -18.32 1.03
C ALA A 82 -26.54 -19.03 0.02
N GLY A 83 -26.02 -19.43 -1.15
CA GLY A 83 -26.78 -20.14 -2.18
C GLY A 83 -26.88 -21.67 -1.99
N LYS A 84 -26.21 -22.25 -0.98
CA LYS A 84 -26.38 -23.68 -0.69
C LYS A 84 -27.54 -23.83 0.30
N PRO A 85 -28.71 -24.36 -0.09
CA PRO A 85 -29.73 -24.71 0.88
C PRO A 85 -29.12 -25.70 1.87
N THR A 86 -29.01 -25.29 3.12
CA THR A 86 -28.41 -26.08 4.20
C THR A 86 -29.34 -27.19 4.72
N GLY A 87 -30.50 -27.38 4.08
CA GLY A 87 -31.44 -28.45 4.37
C GLY A 87 -31.64 -29.35 3.16
N SER A 88 -31.80 -30.65 3.40
CA SER A 88 -32.49 -31.54 2.46
C SER A 88 -33.89 -30.99 2.18
N LYS A 89 -34.41 -31.20 0.96
CA LYS A 89 -35.82 -30.91 0.69
C LYS A 89 -36.69 -31.66 1.70
N LEU A 90 -37.67 -30.99 2.28
CA LEU A 90 -38.66 -31.60 3.17
C LEU A 90 -39.28 -32.81 2.47
N THR A 91 -39.43 -33.90 3.21
CA THR A 91 -40.24 -35.04 2.74
C THR A 91 -41.70 -34.63 2.66
N ALA A 92 -42.51 -35.33 1.87
CA ALA A 92 -43.92 -35.00 1.69
C ALA A 92 -44.68 -34.97 3.03
N GLU A 93 -44.31 -35.84 3.97
CA GLU A 93 -44.88 -35.92 5.32
C GLU A 93 -44.51 -34.69 6.18
N GLU A 94 -43.24 -34.26 6.14
CA GLU A 94 -42.78 -33.08 6.86
C GLU A 94 -43.41 -31.79 6.31
N GLN A 95 -43.59 -31.70 4.99
CA GLN A 95 -44.24 -30.58 4.33
C GLN A 95 -45.72 -30.47 4.76
N ALA A 96 -46.46 -31.58 4.77
CA ALA A 96 -47.86 -31.62 5.17
C ALA A 96 -48.06 -31.21 6.64
N LYS A 97 -47.17 -31.66 7.53
CA LYS A 97 -47.21 -31.30 8.95
C LYS A 97 -46.91 -29.83 9.22
N LEU A 98 -46.03 -29.22 8.41
CA LEU A 98 -45.72 -27.80 8.49
C LEU A 98 -46.92 -26.92 8.08
N GLU A 99 -47.63 -27.32 7.02
CA GLU A 99 -48.84 -26.60 6.57
C GLU A 99 -49.98 -26.67 7.59
N GLU A 100 -50.14 -27.80 8.28
CA GLU A 100 -51.11 -27.96 9.36
C GLU A 100 -50.82 -26.98 10.53
N LEU A 101 -49.55 -26.86 10.92
CA LEU A 101 -49.12 -25.96 12.00
C LEU A 101 -49.25 -24.47 11.64
N LEU A 102 -49.10 -24.11 10.37
CA LEU A 102 -49.22 -22.72 9.88
C LEU A 102 -50.67 -22.26 9.68
N LYS A 103 -51.62 -23.19 9.53
CA LYS A 103 -53.05 -22.90 9.39
C LYS A 103 -53.79 -22.76 10.72
N LYS A 104 -53.09 -22.95 11.85
CA LYS A 104 -53.62 -22.88 13.20
C LYS A 104 -53.31 -21.53 13.84
#